data_AF-A0A7C8AAS6-F1
#
_entry.id   AF-A0A7C8AAS6-F1
#
_cell.length_a   1.000
_cell.length_b   1.000
_cell.length_c   1.000
_cell.angle_alpha   90.00
_cell.angle_beta   90.00
_cell.angle_gamma   90.00
#
_symmetry.space_group_name_H-M   'P 1'
#
loop_
_entity.id
_entity.type
_entity.pdbx_description
1 polymer ?
#
loop_
_entity_poly.entity_id
_entity_poly.type
_entity_poly.pdbx_seq_one_letter_code
_entity_poly.pdbx_strand_id
1 'polypeptide(L)'
;MKEAYRDILERISEEPKWYDANGCPRYGDFSPDKCPNIYAREAVLLRISCQECGRHFDVELHSDIYSRGMAEALRMWQDKAKRGDKNNWPPIHYGDPPCHGCVGDTMNCNDERILEFWVKEDFDWKRMPELEIDFCEISDYGFKGILKDRENGCKKT
;
A
#
# COMPACT_ATOMS: atom_id res chain seq x y z
N MET A 1 13.87 -2.70 6.81
CA MET A 1 14.10 -3.81 5.86
C MET A 1 13.29 -5.02 6.31
N LYS A 2 12.56 -5.66 5.39
CA LYS A 2 11.80 -6.88 5.65
C LYS A 2 12.67 -8.12 5.40
N GLU A 3 12.22 -9.29 5.83
CA GLU A 3 12.91 -10.55 5.52
C GLU A 3 12.86 -10.82 4.01
N ALA A 4 13.90 -11.45 3.45
CA ALA A 4 14.00 -11.65 2.01
C ALA A 4 13.26 -12.90 1.52
N TYR A 5 12.87 -13.81 2.42
CA TYR A 5 12.15 -15.06 2.12
C TYR A 5 12.75 -15.85 0.96
N ARG A 6 14.10 -15.88 0.86
CA ARG A 6 14.83 -16.58 -0.21
C ARG A 6 14.50 -18.06 -0.27
N ASP A 7 14.25 -18.68 0.88
CA ASP A 7 13.82 -20.07 1.00
C ASP A 7 12.51 -20.37 0.26
N ILE A 8 11.63 -19.37 0.11
CA ILE A 8 10.39 -19.45 -0.67
C ILE A 8 10.64 -19.02 -2.12
N LEU A 9 11.24 -17.84 -2.31
CA LEU A 9 11.43 -17.23 -3.64
C LEU A 9 12.33 -18.06 -4.57
N GLU A 10 13.32 -18.78 -4.03
CA GLU A 10 14.19 -19.66 -4.84
C GLU A 10 13.50 -20.97 -5.24
N ARG A 11 12.38 -21.34 -4.61
CA ARG A 11 11.66 -22.59 -4.87
C ARG A 11 10.50 -22.44 -5.85
N ILE A 12 9.93 -21.25 -5.98
CA ILE A 12 8.76 -20.97 -6.82
C ILE A 12 9.20 -20.00 -7.90
N SER A 13 9.19 -20.44 -9.16
CA SER A 13 9.66 -19.64 -10.30
C SER A 13 8.72 -18.54 -10.73
N GLU A 14 7.43 -18.65 -10.39
CA GLU A 14 6.44 -17.61 -10.64
C GLU A 14 6.75 -16.39 -9.76
N GLU A 15 6.42 -15.19 -10.22
CA GLU A 15 6.53 -14.02 -9.34
C GLU A 15 5.36 -14.01 -8.33
N PRO A 16 5.59 -13.57 -7.08
CA PRO A 16 4.50 -13.36 -6.13
C PRO A 16 3.49 -12.36 -6.68
N LYS A 17 2.20 -12.67 -6.53
CA LYS A 17 1.12 -11.75 -6.89
C LYS A 17 1.03 -10.57 -5.94
N TRP A 18 1.32 -10.79 -4.66
CA TRP A 18 1.36 -9.75 -3.64
C TRP A 18 2.22 -10.19 -2.44
N TYR A 19 2.47 -9.28 -1.50
CA TYR A 19 3.24 -9.52 -0.27
C TYR A 19 2.44 -9.07 0.95
N ASP A 20 2.54 -9.79 2.07
CA ASP A 20 1.85 -9.36 3.29
C ASP A 20 2.56 -8.19 4.02
N ALA A 21 1.98 -7.70 5.11
CA ALA A 21 2.58 -6.66 5.96
C ALA A 21 4.01 -6.99 6.45
N ASN A 22 4.41 -8.27 6.49
CA ASN A 22 5.75 -8.72 6.88
C ASN A 22 6.68 -8.95 5.68
N GLY A 23 6.22 -8.65 4.45
CA GLY A 23 6.97 -8.87 3.22
C GLY A 23 6.95 -10.33 2.75
N CYS A 24 6.08 -11.16 3.32
CA CYS A 24 6.02 -12.57 2.96
C CYS A 24 5.29 -12.73 1.61
N PRO A 25 5.89 -13.39 0.61
CA PRO A 25 5.31 -13.52 -0.73
C PRO A 25 4.02 -14.36 -0.73
N ARG A 26 3.09 -14.02 -1.62
CA ARG A 26 1.81 -14.70 -1.82
C ARG A 26 1.54 -14.90 -3.31
N TYR A 27 1.19 -16.12 -3.69
CA TYR A 27 1.05 -16.55 -5.09
C TYR A 27 -0.41 -16.72 -5.53
N GLY A 28 -1.34 -16.83 -4.59
CA GLY A 28 -2.78 -16.84 -4.86
C GLY A 28 -3.36 -15.42 -4.89
N ASP A 29 -4.61 -15.31 -5.35
CA ASP A 29 -5.30 -14.02 -5.37
C ASP A 29 -5.45 -13.45 -3.95
N PHE A 30 -5.45 -12.13 -3.86
CA PHE A 30 -5.65 -11.43 -2.61
C PHE A 30 -7.05 -11.72 -2.03
N SER A 31 -7.11 -11.84 -0.71
CA SER A 31 -8.34 -11.95 0.05
C SER A 31 -8.03 -11.45 1.46
N PRO A 32 -8.93 -10.66 2.09
CA PRO A 32 -8.69 -10.15 3.43
C PRO A 32 -8.63 -11.28 4.48
N ASP A 33 -9.17 -12.46 4.20
CA ASP A 33 -9.02 -13.66 5.05
C ASP A 33 -7.59 -14.22 5.08
N LYS A 34 -6.74 -13.79 4.14
CA LYS A 34 -5.31 -14.15 4.09
C LYS A 34 -4.43 -13.11 4.80
N CYS A 35 -5.03 -12.10 5.42
CA CYS A 35 -4.31 -11.14 6.27
C CYS A 35 -3.57 -11.91 7.39
N PRO A 36 -2.28 -11.61 7.64
CA PRO A 36 -1.51 -12.32 8.66
C PRO A 36 -1.98 -12.03 10.10
N ASN A 37 -2.83 -11.02 10.30
CA ASN A 37 -3.35 -10.63 11.61
C ASN A 37 -4.82 -11.06 11.77
N ILE A 38 -5.05 -12.08 12.61
CA ILE A 38 -6.39 -12.62 12.88
C ILE A 38 -7.33 -11.63 13.58
N TYR A 39 -6.79 -10.58 14.20
CA TYR A 39 -7.54 -9.50 14.86
C TYR A 39 -7.68 -8.26 13.99
N ALA A 40 -7.26 -8.34 12.71
CA ALA A 40 -7.43 -7.24 11.77
C ALA A 40 -8.92 -6.89 11.62
N ARG A 41 -9.19 -5.59 11.66
CA ARG A 41 -10.51 -5.02 11.37
C ARG A 41 -10.57 -4.31 10.04
N GLU A 42 -9.42 -3.99 9.46
CA GLU A 42 -9.33 -3.46 8.11
C GLU A 42 -8.13 -4.11 7.43
N ALA A 43 -8.28 -4.40 6.14
CA ALA A 43 -7.23 -4.97 5.31
C ALA A 43 -7.22 -4.26 3.97
N VAL A 44 -6.04 -3.96 3.46
CA VAL A 44 -5.83 -3.12 2.29
C VAL A 44 -4.85 -3.82 1.38
N LEU A 45 -5.20 -3.94 0.11
CA LEU A 45 -4.23 -4.23 -0.94
C LEU A 45 -3.78 -2.90 -1.54
N LEU A 46 -2.51 -2.57 -1.39
CA LEU A 46 -1.89 -1.34 -1.80
C LEU A 46 -0.88 -1.61 -2.92
N ARG A 47 -0.91 -0.83 -3.99
CA ARG A 47 0.17 -0.78 -4.97
C ARG A 47 1.21 0.24 -4.53
N ILE A 48 2.46 -0.20 -4.52
CA ILE A 48 3.63 0.63 -4.22
C ILE A 48 4.67 0.50 -5.34
N SER A 49 5.61 1.44 -5.39
CA SER A 49 6.86 1.28 -6.15
C SER A 49 8.10 1.51 -5.30
N CYS A 50 9.17 0.79 -5.63
CA CYS A 50 10.50 1.03 -5.09
C CYS A 50 11.00 2.41 -5.52
N GLN A 51 11.46 3.23 -4.58
CA GLN A 51 11.93 4.59 -4.86
C GLN A 51 13.18 4.64 -5.76
N GLU A 52 13.99 3.59 -5.74
CA GLU A 52 15.22 3.52 -6.52
C GLU A 52 14.97 2.99 -7.93
N CYS A 53 14.43 1.78 -8.05
CA CYS A 53 14.32 1.10 -9.36
C CYS A 53 12.94 1.26 -10.01
N GLY A 54 11.95 1.81 -9.30
CA GLY A 54 10.58 1.95 -9.78
C GLY A 54 9.82 0.64 -9.93
N ARG A 55 10.35 -0.51 -9.49
CA ARG A 55 9.62 -1.79 -9.54
C ARG A 55 8.36 -1.70 -8.69
N HIS A 56 7.24 -2.18 -9.23
CA HIS A 56 5.94 -2.13 -8.58
C HIS A 56 5.68 -3.42 -7.79
N PHE A 57 4.97 -3.28 -6.67
CA PHE A 57 4.56 -4.39 -5.83
C PHE A 57 3.14 -4.15 -5.33
N ASP A 58 2.37 -5.23 -5.25
CA ASP A 58 1.12 -5.23 -4.51
C ASP A 58 1.41 -5.76 -3.11
N VAL A 59 1.02 -4.99 -2.10
CA VAL A 59 1.36 -5.25 -0.70
C VAL A 59 0.13 -5.10 0.17
N GLU A 60 0.04 -5.93 1.20
CA GLU A 60 -1.04 -5.86 2.18
C GLU A 60 -0.65 -5.01 3.37
N LEU A 61 -1.62 -4.21 3.83
CA LEU A 61 -1.59 -3.50 5.10
C LEU A 61 -2.88 -3.78 5.86
N HIS A 62 -2.82 -3.77 7.18
CA HIS A 62 -3.98 -3.94 8.03
C HIS A 62 -3.93 -3.02 9.24
N SER A 63 -5.09 -2.83 9.85
CA SER A 63 -5.27 -2.19 11.13
C SER A 63 -5.99 -3.16 12.08
N ASP A 64 -5.63 -3.10 13.36
CA ASP A 64 -6.27 -3.86 14.42
C ASP A 64 -7.00 -2.93 15.41
N ILE A 65 -7.60 -3.53 16.44
CA ILE A 65 -8.36 -2.82 17.47
C ILE A 65 -7.55 -1.81 18.29
N TYR A 66 -6.22 -1.90 18.28
CA TYR A 66 -5.34 -1.01 19.03
C TYR A 66 -4.82 0.15 18.18
N SER A 67 -4.93 0.04 16.86
CA SER A 67 -4.54 1.06 15.90
C SER A 67 -5.67 2.06 15.62
N ARG A 68 -5.30 3.25 15.14
CA ARG A 68 -6.29 4.17 14.54
C ARG A 68 -6.78 3.57 13.23
N GLY A 69 -8.09 3.57 12.99
CA GLY A 69 -8.68 3.02 11.77
C GLY A 69 -8.20 3.76 10.52
N MET A 70 -7.68 3.01 9.55
CA MET A 70 -7.29 3.49 8.23
C MET A 70 -8.47 4.10 7.48
N ALA A 71 -9.68 3.53 7.59
CA ALA A 71 -10.85 4.07 6.88
C ALA A 71 -11.17 5.50 7.32
N GLU A 72 -11.18 5.76 8.63
CA GLU A 72 -11.39 7.10 9.17
C GLU A 72 -10.26 8.05 8.75
N ALA A 73 -9.01 7.60 8.90
CA ALA A 73 -7.84 8.40 8.54
C ALA A 73 -7.86 8.80 7.06
N LEU A 74 -8.21 7.87 6.16
CA LEU A 74 -8.33 8.14 4.72
C LEU A 74 -9.43 9.15 4.43
N ARG A 75 -10.61 9.02 5.06
CA ARG A 75 -11.71 9.99 4.87
C ARG A 75 -11.30 11.39 5.33
N MET A 76 -10.66 11.49 6.50
CA MET A 76 -10.11 12.76 7.00
C MET A 76 -9.06 13.34 6.04
N TRP A 77 -8.17 12.50 5.52
CA TRP A 77 -7.16 12.90 4.55
C TRP A 77 -7.79 13.38 3.24
N GLN A 78 -8.77 12.68 2.68
CA GLN A 78 -9.50 13.11 1.48
C GLN A 78 -10.18 14.48 1.69
N ASP A 79 -10.79 14.69 2.84
CA ASP A 79 -11.46 15.96 3.17
C ASP A 79 -10.48 17.12 3.29
N LYS A 80 -9.28 16.88 3.86
CA LYS A 80 -8.20 17.88 3.90
C LYS A 80 -7.64 18.16 2.50
N ALA A 81 -7.48 17.13 1.68
CA ALA A 81 -7.01 17.27 0.30
C ALA A 81 -7.97 18.15 -0.52
N LYS A 82 -9.29 17.94 -0.38
CA LYS A 82 -10.33 18.78 -1.00
C LYS A 82 -10.27 20.24 -0.57
N ARG A 83 -9.77 20.53 0.63
CA ARG A 83 -9.58 21.89 1.17
C ARG A 83 -8.24 22.53 0.77
N GLY A 84 -7.40 21.80 0.02
CA GLY A 84 -6.10 22.29 -0.45
C GLY A 84 -5.03 22.36 0.64
N ASP A 85 -5.12 21.53 1.69
CA ASP A 85 -4.08 21.46 2.72
C ASP A 85 -2.78 20.87 2.15
N LYS A 86 -1.74 21.71 2.10
CA LYS A 86 -0.43 21.37 1.52
C LYS A 86 0.42 20.45 2.41
N ASN A 87 0.06 20.28 3.68
CA ASN A 87 0.76 19.42 4.63
C ASN A 87 0.03 18.08 4.83
N ASN A 88 -0.88 17.75 3.93
CA ASN A 88 -1.77 16.60 4.05
C ASN A 88 -1.19 15.34 3.40
N TRP A 89 -0.38 14.61 4.17
CA TRP A 89 0.22 13.34 3.76
C TRP A 89 -0.76 12.18 3.84
N PRO A 90 -0.75 11.25 2.87
CA PRO A 90 -1.53 10.02 2.95
C PRO A 90 -1.31 9.31 4.29
N PRO A 91 -2.37 8.81 4.95
CA PRO A 91 -2.26 8.17 6.27
C PRO A 91 -1.82 6.71 6.19
N ILE A 92 -1.66 6.16 4.98
CA ILE A 92 -1.24 4.79 4.72
C ILE A 92 0.15 4.85 4.09
N HIS A 93 1.07 4.05 4.62
CA HIS A 93 2.42 3.90 4.10
C HIS A 93 2.96 2.52 4.43
N TYR A 94 3.50 1.80 3.43
CA TYR A 94 4.03 0.45 3.64
C TYR A 94 5.43 0.44 4.29
N GLY A 95 6.20 1.51 4.11
CA GLY A 95 7.61 1.58 4.52
C GLY A 95 8.52 1.09 3.40
N ASP A 96 9.41 0.15 3.71
CA ASP A 96 10.35 -0.40 2.73
C ASP A 96 9.65 -1.40 1.78
N PRO A 97 10.00 -1.42 0.47
CA PRO A 97 9.43 -2.40 -0.46
C PRO A 97 9.88 -3.83 -0.09
N PRO A 98 9.16 -4.86 -0.57
CA PRO A 98 9.64 -6.24 -0.48
C PRO A 98 11.04 -6.38 -1.05
N CYS A 99 11.90 -7.17 -0.40
CA CYS A 99 13.28 -7.37 -0.85
C CYS A 99 13.31 -7.99 -2.24
N HIS A 100 14.00 -7.32 -3.16
CA HIS A 100 14.05 -7.74 -4.56
C HIS A 100 15.45 -7.57 -5.18
N GLY A 101 16.49 -7.43 -4.35
CA GLY A 101 17.88 -7.35 -4.79
C GLY A 101 18.27 -5.97 -5.30
N CYS A 102 17.60 -4.93 -4.81
CA CYS A 102 17.86 -3.54 -5.15
C CYS A 102 18.42 -2.79 -3.94
N VAL A 103 19.20 -1.73 -4.15
CA VAL A 103 19.60 -0.83 -3.04
C VAL A 103 18.39 -0.15 -2.38
N GLY A 104 17.26 -0.06 -3.10
CA GLY A 104 15.98 0.39 -2.57
C GLY A 104 15.33 -0.55 -1.55
N ASP A 105 15.85 -1.76 -1.33
CA ASP A 105 15.34 -2.71 -0.32
C ASP A 105 15.43 -2.15 1.13
N THR A 106 16.26 -1.13 1.36
CA THR A 106 16.43 -0.41 2.63
C THR A 106 15.84 0.99 2.64
N MET A 107 15.13 1.37 1.58
CA MET A 107 14.56 2.70 1.41
C MET A 107 13.04 2.63 1.45
N ASN A 108 12.38 3.75 1.78
CA ASN A 108 10.93 3.84 1.69
C ASN A 108 10.43 3.58 0.26
N CYS A 109 9.21 3.09 0.12
CA CYS A 109 8.50 3.00 -1.14
C CYS A 109 7.75 4.31 -1.47
N ASN A 110 7.15 4.35 -2.66
CA ASN A 110 6.12 5.29 -3.01
C ASN A 110 4.78 4.57 -2.94
N ASP A 111 3.81 5.12 -2.20
CA ASP A 111 2.44 4.60 -2.20
C ASP A 111 1.70 5.17 -3.41
N GLU A 112 1.17 4.30 -4.27
CA GLU A 112 0.61 4.71 -5.57
C GLU A 112 -0.90 4.66 -5.58
N ARG A 113 -1.48 3.53 -5.13
CA ARG A 113 -2.92 3.29 -5.22
C ARG A 113 -3.40 2.26 -4.21
N ILE A 114 -4.55 2.51 -3.60
CA ILE A 114 -5.32 1.47 -2.89
C ILE A 114 -6.11 0.66 -3.93
N LEU A 115 -5.72 -0.60 -4.12
CA LEU A 115 -6.36 -1.52 -5.08
C LEU A 115 -7.63 -2.14 -4.52
N GLU A 116 -7.59 -2.56 -3.26
CA GLU A 116 -8.76 -3.07 -2.54
C GLU A 116 -8.74 -2.56 -1.11
N PHE A 117 -9.90 -2.11 -0.61
CA PHE A 117 -10.06 -1.75 0.80
C PHE A 117 -11.17 -2.58 1.43
N TRP A 118 -10.88 -3.24 2.55
CA TRP A 118 -11.80 -4.12 3.24
C TRP A 118 -11.95 -3.71 4.70
N VAL A 119 -13.17 -3.75 5.21
CA VAL A 119 -13.50 -3.54 6.63
C VAL A 119 -14.22 -4.79 7.15
N LYS A 120 -13.87 -5.20 8.34
CA LYS A 120 -14.50 -6.31 9.05
C LYS A 120 -15.65 -5.76 9.91
N GLU A 121 -16.87 -6.08 9.49
CA GLU A 121 -18.10 -5.83 10.24
C GLU A 121 -18.49 -7.17 10.89
N ASP A 122 -18.52 -7.21 12.23
CA ASP A 122 -18.63 -8.44 13.04
C ASP A 122 -17.55 -9.48 12.69
N PHE A 123 -17.86 -10.41 11.79
CA PHE A 123 -16.95 -11.48 11.33
C PHE A 123 -16.76 -11.50 9.81
N ASP A 124 -17.51 -10.69 9.07
CA ASP A 124 -17.51 -10.71 7.62
C ASP A 124 -16.75 -9.53 7.06
N TRP A 125 -15.98 -9.79 6.00
CA TRP A 125 -15.26 -8.76 5.27
C TRP A 125 -16.17 -8.10 4.24
N LYS A 126 -16.17 -6.77 4.27
CA LYS A 126 -16.91 -5.93 3.34
C LYS A 126 -15.95 -5.02 2.60
N ARG A 127 -16.00 -5.08 1.27
CA ARG A 127 -15.21 -4.20 0.40
C ARG A 127 -15.80 -2.79 0.44
N MET A 128 -14.92 -1.80 0.47
CA MET A 128 -15.24 -0.37 0.55
C MET A 128 -14.66 0.36 -0.67
N PRO A 129 -15.27 0.25 -1.87
CA PRO A 129 -14.71 0.77 -3.12
C PRO A 129 -14.48 2.28 -3.11
N GLU A 130 -15.21 3.04 -2.28
CA GLU A 130 -15.03 4.48 -2.16
C GLU A 130 -13.69 4.90 -1.53
N LEU A 131 -12.95 3.94 -0.95
CA LEU A 131 -11.62 4.13 -0.38
C LEU A 131 -10.51 3.58 -1.31
N GLU A 132 -10.85 3.01 -2.47
CA GLU A 132 -9.90 2.52 -3.48
C GLU A 132 -9.42 3.67 -4.39
N ILE A 133 -8.44 4.40 -3.89
CA ILE A 133 -8.00 5.68 -4.44
C ILE A 133 -6.60 5.63 -5.06
N ASP A 134 -6.41 6.42 -6.11
CA ASP A 134 -5.10 6.72 -6.69
C ASP A 134 -4.48 7.95 -6.00
N PHE A 135 -3.33 7.79 -5.35
CA PHE A 135 -2.66 8.88 -4.64
C PHE A 135 -2.08 9.93 -5.61
N CYS A 136 -1.71 9.50 -6.82
CA CYS A 136 -1.21 10.38 -7.88
C CYS A 136 -2.29 11.37 -8.37
N GLU A 137 -3.56 10.98 -8.44
CA GLU A 137 -4.64 11.87 -8.90
C GLU A 137 -4.98 12.95 -7.86
N ILE A 138 -4.83 12.63 -6.58
CA ILE A 138 -5.11 13.56 -5.48
C ILE A 138 -3.97 14.58 -5.31
N SER A 139 -2.77 14.23 -5.77
CA SER A 139 -1.59 15.09 -5.75
C SER A 139 -1.74 16.36 -6.62
N ASP A 140 -2.59 16.32 -7.66
CA ASP A 140 -2.87 17.46 -8.54
C ASP A 140 -3.60 18.61 -7.83
N TYR A 141 -4.25 18.35 -6.69
CA TYR A 141 -5.01 19.34 -5.91
C TYR A 141 -4.23 20.01 -4.76
N GLY A 142 -2.95 19.66 -4.53
CA GLY A 142 -2.19 20.29 -3.44
C GLY A 142 -0.74 19.86 -3.23
N PHE A 143 -0.22 18.89 -3.98
CA PHE A 143 1.03 18.20 -3.69
C PHE A 143 2.17 18.57 -4.65
N LYS A 144 2.40 19.86 -4.90
CA LYS A 144 3.52 20.32 -5.78
C LYS A 144 4.91 20.34 -5.12
N GLY A 145 5.06 19.77 -3.92
CA GLY A 145 6.25 19.95 -3.10
C GLY A 145 7.38 18.92 -3.29
N ILE A 146 7.07 17.66 -3.58
CA ILE A 146 8.07 16.56 -3.52
C ILE A 146 8.06 15.65 -4.75
N LEU A 147 7.03 15.71 -5.61
CA LEU A 147 7.02 15.00 -6.90
C LEU A 147 7.71 15.77 -8.03
N LYS A 148 8.18 17.00 -7.81
CA LYS A 148 8.83 17.80 -8.87
C LYS A 148 10.23 17.32 -9.29
N ASP A 149 10.83 16.41 -8.53
CA ASP A 149 12.03 15.69 -8.98
C ASP A 149 11.70 14.29 -9.56
N ARG A 150 10.40 13.98 -9.75
CA ARG A 150 9.90 12.63 -10.11
C ARG A 150 9.03 12.62 -11.38
N GLU A 151 9.45 13.34 -12.43
CA GLU A 151 8.72 13.45 -13.71
C GLU A 151 8.62 12.17 -14.57
N ASN A 152 9.03 10.99 -14.10
CA ASN A 152 9.01 9.76 -14.93
C ASN A 152 8.02 8.67 -14.52
N GLY A 153 7.26 8.81 -13.42
CA GLY A 153 6.39 7.73 -12.94
C GLY A 153 4.94 7.75 -13.46
N CYS A 154 4.34 8.94 -13.63
CA CYS A 154 2.91 9.05 -13.90
C CYS A 154 2.63 9.35 -15.38
N LYS A 155 2.96 8.42 -16.28
CA LYS A 155 2.47 8.51 -17.66
C LYS A 155 1.05 7.95 -17.70
N LYS A 156 0.08 8.84 -17.89
CA LYS A 156 -1.30 8.49 -18.28
C LYS A 156 -1.23 7.59 -19.51
N THR A 157 -1.73 6.36 -19.40
CA THR A 157 -2.07 5.52 -20.55
C THR A 157 -3.49 5.83 -20.99
#